data_AF-A0A958P629-F1
#
_entry.id   AF-A0A958P629-F1
#
_cell.length_a   1.000
_cell.length_b   1.000
_cell.length_c   1.000
_cell.angle_alpha   90.00
_cell.angle_beta   90.00
_cell.angle_gamma   90.00
#
_symmetry.space_group_name_H-M   'P 1'
#
loop_
_entity.id
_entity.type
_entity.pdbx_description
1 polymer ?
#
loop_
_entity_poly.entity_id
_entity_poly.type
_entity_poly.pdbx_seq_one_letter_code
_entity_poly.pdbx_strand_id
1 'polypeptide(L)'
;MKQGLLIITAILLFPLKISPSLPYQLIIWNVGQGQWVTLRMNSKCLHLDAGGEIFNWMAFAHDCGGKQQQILFTHADWDHISFSRSLQKRFPLLCTWKEFEPREATKKARKVFAKIPPCSGSFPKYLKAFLVEPLFLQGRR
;
A
#
# COMPACT_ATOMS: atom_id res chain seq x y z
N MET A 1 3.51 40.87 35.07
CA MET A 1 2.64 41.11 33.89
C MET A 1 3.39 41.20 32.54
N LYS A 2 4.67 41.58 32.46
CA LYS A 2 5.37 41.75 31.17
C LYS A 2 5.73 40.45 30.41
N GLN A 3 5.88 39.33 31.10
CA GLN A 3 6.25 38.04 30.47
C GLN A 3 5.13 37.40 29.64
N GLY A 4 3.86 37.58 30.01
CA GLY A 4 2.73 37.00 29.27
C GLY A 4 2.52 37.64 27.89
N LEU A 5 2.82 38.94 27.76
CA LEU A 5 2.65 39.67 26.50
C LEU A 5 3.61 39.15 25.41
N LEU A 6 4.86 38.85 25.79
CA LEU A 6 5.89 38.33 24.89
C LEU A 6 5.51 36.97 24.26
N ILE A 7 4.84 36.10 25.03
CA ILE A 7 4.41 34.78 24.56
C ILE A 7 3.27 34.92 23.54
N ILE A 8 2.31 35.79 23.81
CA ILE A 8 1.17 36.02 22.91
C ILE A 8 1.66 36.63 21.60
N THR A 9 2.59 37.60 21.66
CA THR A 9 3.18 38.20 20.45
C THR A 9 3.96 37.18 19.63
N ALA A 10 4.72 36.28 20.28
CA ALA A 10 5.43 35.21 19.57
C ALA A 10 4.46 34.24 18.86
N ILE A 11 3.38 33.81 19.52
CA ILE A 11 2.38 32.89 18.91
C ILE A 11 1.69 33.54 17.70
N LEU A 12 1.42 34.85 17.75
CA LEU A 12 0.79 35.57 16.63
C LEU A 12 1.74 35.84 15.45
N LEU A 13 3.05 35.92 15.70
CA LEU A 13 4.06 36.18 14.66
C LEU A 13 4.59 34.91 13.97
N PHE A 14 4.38 33.73 14.57
CA PHE A 14 4.74 32.45 13.98
C PHE A 14 3.47 31.68 13.58
N PRO A 15 2.93 31.90 12.36
CA PRO A 15 1.79 31.13 11.91
C PRO A 15 2.15 29.65 11.93
N LEU A 16 1.42 28.87 12.75
CA LEU A 16 1.51 27.42 12.70
C LEU A 16 1.11 27.01 11.29
N LYS A 17 2.08 26.50 10.52
CA LYS A 17 1.81 25.93 9.22
C LYS A 17 1.06 24.61 9.44
N ILE A 18 -0.27 24.70 9.49
CA ILE A 18 -1.15 23.53 9.47
C ILE A 18 -1.09 22.98 8.04
N SER A 19 -0.07 22.18 7.75
CA SER A 19 -0.08 21.34 6.57
C SER A 19 -1.13 20.26 6.82
N PRO A 20 -2.08 20.01 5.91
CA PRO A 20 -2.91 18.82 6.01
C PRO A 20 -1.98 17.61 5.88
N SER A 21 -1.56 17.04 7.01
CA SER A 21 -0.95 15.73 7.01
C SER A 21 -2.08 14.74 6.75
N LEU A 22 -2.37 14.51 5.48
CA LEU A 22 -3.25 13.41 5.12
C LEU A 22 -2.63 12.15 5.73
N PRO A 23 -3.41 11.35 6.50
CA PRO A 23 -2.87 10.17 7.17
C PRO A 23 -2.45 9.07 6.18
N TYR A 24 -2.69 9.31 4.89
CA TYR A 24 -2.35 8.44 3.79
C TYR A 24 -1.90 9.22 2.55
N GLN A 25 -1.06 8.58 1.74
CA GLN A 25 -0.69 9.04 0.40
C GLN A 25 -0.87 7.90 -0.60
N LEU A 26 -1.50 8.19 -1.74
CA LEU A 26 -1.60 7.28 -2.87
C LEU A 26 -0.38 7.47 -3.78
N ILE A 27 0.30 6.37 -4.11
CA ILE A 27 1.46 6.33 -4.99
C ILE A 27 1.13 5.37 -6.13
N ILE A 28 1.24 5.86 -7.37
CA ILE A 28 1.10 5.05 -8.58
C ILE A 28 2.51 4.85 -9.14
N TRP A 29 2.98 3.60 -9.17
CA TRP A 29 4.32 3.30 -9.62
C TRP A 29 4.35 3.13 -11.13
N ASN A 30 5.35 3.71 -11.79
CA ASN A 30 5.65 3.37 -13.17
C ASN A 30 6.34 2.00 -13.20
N VAL A 31 5.62 1.00 -13.68
CA VAL A 31 6.09 -0.40 -13.76
C VAL A 31 6.31 -0.90 -15.19
N GLY A 32 6.17 -0.04 -16.20
CA GLY A 32 6.03 -0.47 -17.59
C GLY A 32 4.63 -1.07 -17.83
N GLN A 33 4.55 -2.21 -18.51
CA GLN A 33 3.31 -2.98 -18.61
C GLN A 33 2.94 -3.60 -17.25
N GLY A 34 1.68 -3.46 -16.81
CA GLY A 34 1.16 -4.03 -15.56
C GLY A 34 0.60 -2.96 -14.61
N GLN A 35 0.45 -3.30 -13.33
CA GLN A 35 -0.06 -2.37 -12.33
C GLN A 35 0.60 -2.57 -10.96
N TRP A 36 0.89 -1.45 -10.30
CA TRP A 36 1.26 -1.41 -8.89
C TRP A 36 0.87 -0.07 -8.29
N VAL A 37 -0.07 -0.10 -7.35
CA VAL A 37 -0.51 1.06 -6.58
C VAL A 37 -0.20 0.85 -5.11
N THR A 38 0.20 1.90 -4.40
CA THR A 38 0.51 1.85 -2.97
C THR A 38 -0.22 2.95 -2.22
N LEU A 39 -0.96 2.57 -1.18
CA LEU A 39 -1.46 3.47 -0.15
C LEU A 39 -0.49 3.47 1.03
N ARG A 40 0.33 4.52 1.11
CA ARG A 40 1.31 4.72 2.19
C ARG A 40 0.63 5.34 3.39
N MET A 41 0.74 4.70 4.56
CA MET A 41 0.25 5.18 5.84
C MET A 41 1.42 5.34 6.82
N ASN A 42 1.17 5.82 8.05
CA ASN A 42 2.22 6.07 9.04
C ASN A 42 3.05 4.81 9.37
N SER A 43 2.41 3.67 9.64
CA SER A 43 3.09 2.43 10.07
C SER A 43 3.09 1.30 9.03
N LYS A 44 2.37 1.47 7.92
CA LYS A 44 2.18 0.40 6.92
C LYS A 44 2.06 0.95 5.50
N CYS A 45 2.34 0.10 4.53
CA CYS A 45 2.02 0.30 3.12
C CYS A 45 1.06 -0.80 2.66
N LEU A 46 -0.03 -0.39 2.03
CA LEU A 46 -0.97 -1.30 1.39
C LEU A 46 -0.77 -1.22 -0.12
N HIS A 47 -0.44 -2.34 -0.75
CA HIS A 47 -0.21 -2.46 -2.17
C HIS A 47 -1.41 -3.12 -2.84
N LEU A 48 -1.85 -2.54 -3.94
CA LEU A 48 -2.73 -3.20 -4.89
C LEU A 48 -1.86 -3.61 -6.08
N ASP A 49 -1.78 -4.92 -6.27
CA ASP A 49 -0.84 -5.61 -7.14
C ASP A 49 0.63 -5.33 -6.81
N ALA A 50 1.52 -6.10 -7.43
CA ALA A 50 2.95 -5.88 -7.43
C ALA A 50 3.57 -6.60 -8.63
N GLY A 51 3.25 -6.10 -9.81
CA GLY A 51 3.78 -6.65 -11.05
C GLY A 51 4.12 -5.57 -12.06
N GLY A 52 4.86 -6.03 -13.06
CA GLY A 52 5.24 -5.32 -14.26
C GLY A 52 6.62 -5.70 -14.76
N GLU A 53 7.26 -4.80 -15.49
CA GLU A 53 8.52 -5.01 -16.20
C GLU A 53 9.71 -4.33 -15.53
N ILE A 54 9.50 -3.10 -15.05
CA ILE A 54 10.52 -2.28 -14.39
C ILE A 54 10.04 -1.81 -13.02
N PHE A 55 10.96 -1.59 -12.07
CA PHE A 55 10.58 -1.02 -10.77
C PHE A 55 11.72 -0.29 -10.07
N ASN A 56 11.46 0.94 -9.61
CA ASN A 56 12.41 1.74 -8.85
C ASN A 56 12.38 1.35 -7.36
N TRP A 57 13.17 0.34 -7.03
CA TRP A 57 13.27 -0.15 -5.66
C TRP A 57 13.84 0.84 -4.65
N MET A 58 14.66 1.80 -5.08
CA MET A 58 15.22 2.81 -4.17
C MET A 58 14.14 3.78 -3.71
N ALA A 59 13.31 4.26 -4.64
CA ALA A 59 12.15 5.08 -4.31
C ALA A 59 11.15 4.31 -3.43
N PHE A 60 10.90 3.03 -3.74
CA PHE A 60 10.05 2.18 -2.91
C PHE A 60 10.58 2.04 -1.48
N ALA A 61 11.88 1.78 -1.31
CA ALA A 61 12.49 1.64 0.00
C ALA A 61 12.43 2.95 0.80
N HIS A 62 12.58 4.10 0.14
CA HIS A 62 12.40 5.40 0.77
C HIS A 62 10.97 5.58 1.32
N ASP A 63 9.95 5.19 0.55
CA ASP A 63 8.55 5.39 0.94
C ASP A 63 8.02 4.34 1.94
N CYS A 64 8.46 3.09 1.80
CA CYS A 64 7.87 1.96 2.50
C CYS A 64 8.85 1.10 3.30
N GLY A 65 10.17 1.32 3.23
CA GLY A 65 11.18 0.37 3.71
C GLY A 65 11.10 0.00 5.20
N GLY A 66 10.68 0.93 6.06
CA GLY A 66 10.53 0.70 7.51
C GLY A 66 9.11 0.38 7.97
N LYS A 67 8.19 0.10 7.05
CA LYS A 67 6.75 -0.06 7.34
C LYS A 67 6.32 -1.51 7.20
N GLN A 68 5.19 -1.89 7.80
CA GLN A 68 4.57 -3.19 7.51
C GLN A 68 4.04 -3.21 6.07
N GLN A 69 4.35 -4.24 5.29
CA GLN A 69 3.89 -4.36 3.90
C GLN A 69 2.65 -5.26 3.85
N GLN A 70 1.57 -4.77 3.23
CA GLN A 70 0.35 -5.51 3.01
C GLN A 70 0.06 -5.53 1.51
N ILE A 71 -0.21 -6.68 0.91
CA ILE A 71 -0.51 -6.78 -0.51
C ILE A 71 -1.90 -7.36 -0.76
N LEU A 72 -2.57 -6.81 -1.77
CA LEU A 72 -3.82 -7.27 -2.34
C LEU A 72 -3.56 -7.53 -3.81
N PHE A 73 -4.05 -8.66 -4.33
CA PHE A 73 -3.96 -8.96 -5.75
C PHE A 73 -5.34 -8.80 -6.38
N THR A 74 -5.42 -8.07 -7.48
CA THR A 74 -6.66 -7.91 -8.23
C THR A 74 -6.98 -9.19 -9.00
N HIS A 75 -5.97 -9.80 -9.61
CA HIS A 75 -6.04 -11.07 -10.34
C HIS A 75 -4.66 -11.75 -10.42
N ALA A 76 -4.59 -12.91 -11.07
CA ALA A 76 -3.42 -13.80 -11.03
C ALA A 76 -2.49 -13.70 -12.24
N ASP A 77 -2.71 -12.71 -13.11
CA ASP A 77 -1.87 -12.54 -14.29
C ASP A 77 -0.47 -12.09 -13.91
N TRP A 78 0.49 -12.52 -14.73
CA TRP A 78 1.90 -12.45 -14.34
C TRP A 78 2.39 -11.01 -14.16
N ASP A 79 1.92 -10.08 -14.98
CA ASP A 79 2.17 -8.64 -14.92
C ASP A 79 1.51 -7.93 -13.73
N HIS A 80 0.68 -8.62 -12.94
CA HIS A 80 0.15 -8.12 -11.66
C HIS A 80 0.90 -8.68 -10.44
N ILE A 81 1.67 -9.76 -10.61
CA ILE A 81 2.31 -10.47 -9.48
C ILE A 81 3.83 -10.65 -9.62
N SER A 82 4.44 -10.27 -10.74
CA SER A 82 5.83 -10.59 -11.10
C SER A 82 6.86 -10.13 -10.05
N PHE A 83 6.62 -9.02 -9.35
CA PHE A 83 7.53 -8.48 -8.35
C PHE A 83 7.31 -9.01 -6.93
N SER A 84 6.25 -9.79 -6.70
CA SER A 84 5.90 -10.34 -5.38
C SER A 84 7.04 -11.14 -4.74
N ARG A 85 7.80 -11.89 -5.54
CA ARG A 85 8.96 -12.65 -5.05
C ARG A 85 10.09 -11.72 -4.58
N SER A 86 10.32 -10.62 -5.28
CA SER A 86 11.34 -9.63 -4.91
C SER A 86 10.92 -8.87 -3.65
N LEU A 87 9.64 -8.49 -3.56
CA LEU A 87 9.02 -7.92 -2.37
C LEU A 87 9.23 -8.82 -1.15
N GLN A 88 8.87 -10.10 -1.26
CA GLN A 88 9.01 -11.06 -0.16
C GLN A 88 10.45 -11.16 0.35
N LYS A 89 11.43 -11.18 -0.56
CA LYS A 89 12.85 -11.26 -0.18
C LYS A 89 13.35 -10.02 0.56
N ARG A 90 12.83 -8.85 0.19
CA ARG A 90 13.28 -7.55 0.74
C ARG A 90 12.53 -7.16 2.01
N PHE A 91 11.29 -7.61 2.15
CA PHE A 91 10.40 -7.20 3.22
C PHE A 91 9.86 -8.44 3.94
N PRO A 92 10.55 -8.93 4.98
CA PRO A 92 10.15 -10.15 5.70
C PRO A 92 8.81 -10.01 6.43
N LEU A 93 8.37 -8.77 6.69
CA LEU A 93 7.07 -8.45 7.28
C LEU A 93 5.95 -8.25 6.23
N LEU A 94 6.16 -8.71 4.99
CA LEU A 94 5.12 -8.73 3.96
C LEU A 94 4.04 -9.76 4.30
N CYS A 95 2.79 -9.35 4.21
CA CYS A 95 1.64 -10.22 4.33
C CYS A 95 0.59 -9.94 3.26
N THR A 96 -0.26 -10.93 2.99
CA THR A 96 -1.40 -10.83 2.05
C THR A 96 -2.73 -11.03 2.77
N TRP A 97 -3.79 -10.42 2.26
CA TRP A 97 -5.14 -10.64 2.76
C TRP A 97 -5.81 -11.75 1.95
N LYS A 98 -5.95 -12.94 2.53
CA LYS A 98 -6.46 -14.15 1.85
C LYS A 98 -7.82 -13.98 1.17
N GLU A 99 -8.68 -13.10 1.70
CA GLU A 99 -9.98 -12.82 1.10
C GLU A 99 -9.90 -12.17 -0.29
N PHE A 100 -8.71 -11.73 -0.71
CA PHE A 100 -8.40 -11.16 -2.02
C PHE A 100 -7.47 -12.05 -2.86
N GLU A 101 -7.29 -13.32 -2.50
CA GLU A 101 -6.58 -14.23 -3.39
C GLU A 101 -7.44 -14.53 -4.63
N PRO A 102 -6.91 -14.34 -5.86
CA PRO A 102 -7.65 -14.62 -7.08
C PRO A 102 -8.08 -16.09 -7.13
N ARG A 103 -9.36 -16.34 -7.40
CA ARG A 103 -9.91 -17.71 -7.52
C ARG A 103 -9.28 -18.46 -8.69
N GLU A 104 -9.12 -17.77 -9.81
CA GLU A 104 -8.53 -18.29 -11.02
C GLU A 104 -7.06 -17.92 -11.04
N ALA A 105 -6.21 -18.88 -10.70
CA ALA A 105 -4.77 -18.70 -10.64
C ALA A 105 -4.05 -19.89 -11.24
N THR A 106 -3.10 -19.61 -12.15
CA THR A 106 -2.21 -20.63 -12.71
C THR A 106 -1.39 -21.31 -11.61
N LYS A 107 -0.86 -22.52 -11.86
CA LYS A 107 0.02 -23.23 -10.92
C LYS A 107 1.22 -22.37 -10.49
N LYS A 108 1.72 -21.51 -11.39
CA LYS A 108 2.82 -20.57 -11.12
C LYS A 108 2.38 -19.48 -10.14
N ALA A 109 1.25 -18.84 -10.38
CA ALA A 109 0.71 -17.80 -9.51
C ALA A 109 0.39 -18.33 -8.10
N ARG A 110 -0.24 -19.50 -7.99
CA ARG A 110 -0.52 -20.16 -6.70
C ARG A 110 0.74 -20.37 -5.85
N LYS A 111 1.87 -20.71 -6.48
CA LYS A 111 3.16 -20.84 -5.77
C LYS A 111 3.71 -19.51 -5.25
N VAL A 112 3.35 -18.38 -5.87
CA VAL A 112 3.70 -17.05 -5.38
C VAL A 112 2.84 -16.74 -4.16
N PHE A 113 1.52 -16.88 -4.28
CA PHE A 113 0.57 -16.58 -3.19
C PHE A 113 0.83 -17.43 -1.94
N ALA A 114 1.04 -18.74 -2.12
CA ALA A 114 1.28 -19.67 -1.01
C ALA A 114 2.54 -19.34 -0.18
N LYS A 115 3.45 -18.53 -0.70
CA LYS A 115 4.67 -18.13 0.02
C LYS A 115 4.46 -16.88 0.88
N ILE A 116 3.45 -16.07 0.59
CA ILE A 116 3.19 -14.84 1.33
C ILE A 116 2.29 -15.19 2.53
N PRO A 117 2.73 -14.91 3.77
CA PRO A 117 1.90 -15.23 4.93
C PRO A 117 0.64 -14.35 4.97
N PRO A 118 -0.47 -14.84 5.56
CA PRO A 118 -1.64 -14.01 5.74
C PRO A 118 -1.37 -12.86 6.71
N CYS A 119 -2.01 -11.71 6.49
CA CYS A 119 -2.00 -10.62 7.46
C CYS A 119 -2.79 -11.01 8.72
N SER A 120 -2.33 -10.53 9.88
CA SER A 120 -3.05 -10.68 11.15
C SER A 120 -4.16 -9.64 11.29
N GLY A 121 -5.27 -10.03 11.94
CA GLY A 121 -6.41 -9.15 12.21
C GLY A 121 -7.47 -9.18 11.10
N SER A 122 -8.34 -8.18 11.09
CA SER A 122 -9.38 -8.00 10.08
C SER A 122 -9.00 -6.92 9.07
N PHE A 123 -9.38 -7.13 7.81
CA PHE A 123 -9.19 -6.11 6.78
C PHE A 123 -10.04 -4.88 7.13
N PRO A 124 -9.51 -3.65 7.05
CA PRO A 124 -10.26 -2.47 7.44
C PRO A 124 -11.51 -2.29 6.56
N LYS A 125 -12.69 -2.23 7.20
CA LYS A 125 -13.99 -2.14 6.49
C LYS A 125 -14.06 -0.98 5.49
N TYR A 126 -13.49 0.19 5.83
CA TYR A 126 -13.49 1.34 4.94
C TYR A 126 -12.72 1.06 3.64
N LEU A 127 -11.58 0.37 3.71
CA LEU A 127 -10.83 -0.02 2.51
C LEU A 127 -11.59 -1.04 1.67
N LYS A 128 -12.40 -1.90 2.31
CA LYS A 128 -13.23 -2.88 1.60
C LYS A 128 -14.21 -2.18 0.65
N ALA A 129 -14.89 -1.13 1.12
CA ALA A 129 -15.82 -0.36 0.28
C ALA A 129 -15.12 0.30 -0.93
N PHE A 130 -13.92 0.85 -0.72
CA PHE A 130 -13.20 1.56 -1.81
C PHE A 130 -12.50 0.63 -2.81
N LEU A 131 -11.92 -0.47 -2.33
CA LEU A 131 -11.07 -1.32 -3.17
C LEU A 131 -11.84 -2.51 -3.77
N VAL A 132 -12.93 -2.95 -3.16
CA VAL A 132 -13.49 -4.28 -3.42
C VAL A 132 -14.85 -4.18 -4.08
N GLU A 133 -15.72 -3.31 -3.58
CA GLU A 133 -17.07 -3.15 -4.15
C GLU A 133 -17.04 -2.73 -5.63
N PRO A 134 -16.17 -1.81 -6.08
CA PRO A 134 -16.11 -1.46 -7.50
C PRO A 134 -15.60 -2.62 -8.38
N LEU A 135 -14.61 -3.38 -7.89
CA LEU A 135 -13.99 -4.50 -8.62
C LEU A 135 -14.94 -5.69 -8.76
N PHE A 136 -15.73 -6.00 -7.72
CA PHE A 136 -16.67 -7.13 -7.76
C PHE A 136 -17.96 -6.82 -8.53
N LEU A 137 -18.33 -5.55 -8.70
CA LEU A 137 -19.50 -5.16 -9.49
C LEU A 137 -19.28 -5.29 -11.00
N GLN A 138 -18.02 -5.34 -11.47
CA GLN A 138 -17.71 -5.51 -12.89
C GLN A 138 -17.60 -6.99 -13.33
N GLY A 139 -17.47 -7.93 -12.40
CA GLY A 139 -17.30 -9.36 -12.67
C GLY A 139 -18.56 -10.23 -12.64
N ARG A 140 -19.76 -9.64 -12.50
CA ARG A 140 -21.04 -10.34 -12.76
C ARG A 140 -21.58 -9.96 -14.13
N ARG A 141 -21.04 -10.55 -15.18
CA ARG A 141 -21.71 -10.70 -16.47
C ARG A 141 -21.56 -12.14 -16.93
#